data_AF-A0A3M9MQ45-F1
#
_entry.id   AF-A0A3M9MQ45-F1
#
_cell.length_a   1.000
_cell.length_b   1.000
_cell.length_c   1.000
_cell.angle_alpha   90.00
_cell.angle_beta   90.00
_cell.angle_gamma   90.00
#
_symmetry.space_group_name_H-M   'P 1'
#
loop_
_entity.id
_entity.type
_entity.pdbx_description
1 polymer ?
#
loop_
_entity_poly.entity_id
_entity_poly.type
_entity_poly.pdbx_seq_one_letter_code
_entity_poly.pdbx_strand_id
1 'polypeptide(L)'
;MTTTTLSIAVKPYTLKYLEASLFLQENEIYKLSKLDAFGLFLNTLMRRPLDDIQYHNYLKRYTAIFQVSVKVDEIVIMGFKLTPQGMVDFNNFVEGIIRSEFHAYVDYALEYGSSSRAKAFLKFREKYNMSEEDYPFETMKKSYDRYRERKLNKITEVQEARPLKLVA
;
A
#
# COMPACT_ATOMS: atom_id res chain seq x y z
N MET A 1 -16.87 -4.95 25.82
CA MET A 1 -16.24 -5.89 24.88
C MET A 1 -14.74 -5.79 25.06
N THR A 2 -14.05 -6.90 25.33
CA THR A 2 -12.59 -6.92 25.51
C THR A 2 -11.90 -6.83 24.16
N THR A 3 -10.86 -6.00 24.07
CA THR A 3 -10.04 -5.83 22.88
C THR A 3 -8.59 -6.12 23.22
N THR A 4 -7.86 -6.72 22.30
CA THR A 4 -6.42 -6.94 22.35
C THR A 4 -5.75 -6.18 21.23
N THR A 5 -4.54 -5.69 21.49
CA THR A 5 -3.75 -4.96 20.50
C THR A 5 -2.75 -5.89 19.80
N LEU A 6 -2.71 -5.82 18.48
CA LEU A 6 -1.76 -6.50 17.61
C LEU A 6 -0.76 -5.47 17.06
N SER A 7 0.53 -5.74 17.27
CA SER A 7 1.63 -4.93 16.73
C SER A 7 2.08 -5.50 15.39
N ILE A 8 1.99 -4.69 14.33
CA ILE A 8 2.42 -5.07 12.98
C ILE A 8 3.67 -4.29 12.61
N ALA A 9 4.79 -4.97 12.36
CA ALA A 9 5.99 -4.32 11.87
C ALA A 9 5.76 -3.83 10.43
N VAL A 10 6.01 -2.56 10.17
CA VAL A 10 5.82 -1.93 8.86
C VAL A 10 7.00 -1.03 8.49
N LYS A 11 7.11 -0.72 7.20
CA LYS A 11 8.05 0.30 6.73
C LYS A 11 7.58 1.70 7.17
N PRO A 12 8.49 2.65 7.48
CA PRO A 12 8.13 4.00 7.91
C PRO A 12 7.14 4.73 6.99
N TYR A 13 7.40 4.75 5.68
CA TYR A 13 6.48 5.37 4.72
C TYR A 13 5.13 4.66 4.61
N THR A 14 5.09 3.35 4.89
CA THR A 14 3.85 2.57 4.90
C THR A 14 2.99 2.96 6.10
N LEU A 15 3.60 3.15 7.27
CA LEU A 15 2.91 3.67 8.45
C LEU A 15 2.28 5.04 8.17
N LYS A 16 3.08 5.99 7.65
CA LYS A 16 2.60 7.34 7.32
C LYS A 16 1.44 7.32 6.33
N TYR A 17 1.51 6.45 5.33
CA TYR A 17 0.41 6.27 4.38
C TYR A 17 -0.85 5.71 5.06
N LEU A 18 -0.71 4.70 5.91
CA LEU A 18 -1.82 4.10 6.65
C LEU A 18 -2.49 5.12 7.57
N GLU A 19 -1.70 5.86 8.35
CA GLU A 19 -2.20 6.89 9.26
C GLU A 19 -3.00 7.96 8.51
N ALA A 20 -2.43 8.50 7.42
CA ALA A 20 -3.12 9.49 6.60
C ALA A 20 -4.37 8.93 5.90
N SER A 21 -4.33 7.70 5.38
CA SER A 21 -5.44 7.08 4.64
C SER A 21 -6.59 6.64 5.54
N LEU A 22 -6.29 6.28 6.78
CA LEU A 22 -7.26 5.87 7.80
C LEU A 22 -7.68 7.04 8.71
N PHE A 23 -7.17 8.25 8.44
CA PHE A 23 -7.39 9.45 9.26
C PHE A 23 -7.03 9.25 10.74
N LEU A 24 -5.99 8.48 11.01
CA LEU A 24 -5.51 8.22 12.37
C LEU A 24 -4.65 9.39 12.84
N GLN A 25 -4.86 9.80 14.08
CA GLN A 25 -3.97 10.74 14.75
C GLN A 25 -2.71 10.03 15.27
N GLU A 26 -1.71 10.81 15.70
CA GLU A 26 -0.49 10.27 16.28
C GLU A 26 -0.80 9.37 17.48
N ASN A 27 -0.26 8.15 17.49
CA ASN A 27 -0.51 7.10 18.49
C ASN A 27 -1.94 6.56 18.55
N GLU A 28 -2.80 6.86 17.58
CA GLU A 28 -4.12 6.26 17.49
C GLU A 28 -4.04 4.79 17.03
N ILE A 29 -4.75 3.91 17.72
CA ILE A 29 -4.78 2.48 17.40
C ILE A 29 -5.88 2.22 16.37
N TYR A 30 -5.51 1.69 15.22
CA TYR A 30 -6.47 1.32 14.18
C TYR A 30 -7.42 0.23 14.68
N LYS A 31 -8.72 0.47 14.65
CA LYS A 31 -9.72 -0.54 14.98
C LYS A 31 -9.93 -1.44 13.77
N LEU A 32 -9.62 -2.73 13.91
CA LEU A 32 -9.77 -3.69 12.83
C LEU A 32 -11.20 -3.63 12.28
N SER A 33 -11.32 -3.29 11.00
CA SER A 33 -12.60 -3.10 10.34
C SER A 33 -12.79 -4.14 9.23
N LYS A 34 -14.06 -4.44 8.94
CA LYS A 34 -14.47 -5.33 7.84
C LYS A 34 -14.99 -4.55 6.63
N LEU A 35 -14.90 -3.23 6.68
CA LEU A 35 -15.45 -2.32 5.68
C LEU A 35 -14.37 -1.72 4.79
N ASP A 36 -13.16 -1.52 5.32
CA ASP A 36 -12.03 -1.00 4.54
C ASP A 36 -11.09 -2.12 4.08
N ALA A 37 -10.32 -1.79 3.03
CA ALA A 37 -9.44 -2.73 2.36
C ALA A 37 -8.32 -3.27 3.26
N PHE A 38 -7.80 -2.45 4.18
CA PHE A 38 -6.70 -2.84 5.07
C PHE A 38 -7.18 -3.87 6.09
N GLY A 39 -8.30 -3.57 6.75
CA GLY A 39 -8.91 -4.48 7.72
C GLY A 39 -9.40 -5.79 7.09
N LEU A 40 -9.98 -5.74 5.88
CA LEU A 40 -10.36 -6.95 5.13
C LEU A 40 -9.14 -7.82 4.79
N PHE A 41 -8.05 -7.20 4.33
CA PHE A 41 -6.83 -7.95 4.00
C PHE A 41 -6.16 -8.53 5.26
N LEU A 42 -6.06 -7.76 6.35
CA LEU A 42 -5.56 -8.26 7.65
C LEU A 42 -6.40 -9.43 8.18
N ASN A 43 -7.73 -9.32 8.13
CA ASN A 43 -8.63 -10.42 8.49
C ASN A 43 -8.34 -11.69 7.67
N THR A 44 -8.00 -11.55 6.40
CA THR A 44 -7.65 -12.67 5.53
C THR A 44 -6.32 -13.31 5.94
N LEU A 45 -5.31 -12.49 6.20
CA LEU A 45 -3.97 -12.95 6.61
C LEU A 45 -4.00 -13.67 7.97
N MET A 46 -4.76 -13.17 8.94
CA MET A 46 -4.82 -13.75 10.28
C MET A 46 -5.57 -15.10 10.33
N ARG A 47 -6.44 -15.39 9.36
CA ARG A 47 -7.19 -16.66 9.28
C ARG A 47 -6.41 -17.80 8.65
N ARG A 48 -5.35 -17.50 7.91
CA ARG A 48 -4.54 -18.49 7.19
C ARG A 48 -3.06 -18.24 7.49
N PRO A 49 -2.62 -18.49 8.74
CA PRO A 49 -1.24 -18.26 9.12
C PRO A 49 -0.33 -19.18 8.31
N LEU A 50 0.44 -18.59 7.40
CA LEU A 50 1.58 -19.24 6.76
C LEU A 50 2.81 -18.85 7.57
N ASP A 51 3.44 -19.81 8.25
CA ASP A 51 4.64 -19.54 9.04
C ASP A 51 5.87 -19.95 8.23
N ASP A 52 6.70 -18.97 7.88
CA ASP A 52 7.99 -19.18 7.23
C ASP A 52 9.05 -18.32 7.93
N ILE A 53 10.06 -19.02 8.44
CA ILE A 53 11.14 -18.46 9.24
C ILE A 53 11.93 -17.42 8.45
N GLN A 54 12.03 -17.55 7.12
CA GLN A 54 12.81 -16.66 6.27
C GLN A 54 12.35 -15.19 6.39
N TYR A 55 11.06 -14.96 6.64
CA TYR A 55 10.48 -13.63 6.71
C TYR A 55 10.80 -12.88 8.01
N HIS A 56 11.26 -13.57 9.06
CA HIS A 56 11.73 -12.91 10.27
C HIS A 56 12.92 -11.97 10.00
N ASN A 57 13.80 -12.34 9.06
CA ASN A 57 14.92 -11.49 8.69
C ASN A 57 14.49 -10.27 7.85
N TYR A 58 13.42 -10.38 7.08
CA TYR A 58 12.86 -9.25 6.33
C TYR A 58 12.26 -8.21 7.28
N LEU A 59 11.55 -8.66 8.32
CA LEU A 59 10.94 -7.77 9.31
C LEU A 59 11.94 -6.94 10.11
N LYS A 60 13.20 -7.36 10.22
CA LYS A 60 14.25 -6.55 10.89
C LYS A 60 14.46 -5.18 10.23
N ARG A 61 14.05 -5.02 8.97
CA ARG A 61 14.12 -3.75 8.22
C ARG A 61 12.91 -2.85 8.46
N TYR A 62 11.87 -3.38 9.11
CA TYR A 62 10.61 -2.68 9.35
C TYR A 62 10.70 -2.05 10.74
N THR A 63 11.11 -0.79 10.77
CA THR A 63 11.40 -0.06 12.01
C THR A 63 10.18 0.59 12.64
N ALA A 64 9.08 0.69 11.91
CA ALA A 64 7.84 1.29 12.37
C ALA A 64 6.84 0.21 12.82
N ILE A 65 5.94 0.56 13.73
CA ILE A 65 4.92 -0.36 14.26
C ILE A 65 3.53 0.24 14.02
N PHE A 66 2.69 -0.51 13.32
CA PHE A 66 1.28 -0.19 13.14
C PHE A 66 0.46 -0.97 14.17
N GLN A 67 -0.26 -0.25 15.04
CA GLN A 67 -1.04 -0.82 16.14
C GLN A 67 -2.47 -1.08 15.69
N VAL A 68 -2.95 -2.31 15.89
CA VAL A 68 -4.30 -2.73 15.48
C VAL A 68 -5.07 -3.28 16.68
N SER A 69 -6.23 -2.70 16.99
CA SER A 69 -7.16 -3.18 18.00
C SER A 69 -8.10 -4.23 17.40
N VAL A 70 -8.13 -5.40 18.02
CA VAL A 70 -8.94 -6.55 17.59
C VAL A 70 -9.82 -7.00 18.76
N LYS A 71 -11.06 -7.40 18.49
CA LYS A 71 -11.96 -7.95 19.51
C LYS A 71 -11.48 -9.33 19.93
N VAL A 72 -11.41 -9.59 21.24
CA VAL A 72 -10.93 -10.88 21.78
C VAL A 72 -11.78 -12.05 21.26
N ASP A 73 -13.10 -11.86 21.18
CA ASP A 73 -14.02 -12.88 20.66
C ASP A 73 -13.66 -13.31 19.22
N GLU A 74 -13.22 -12.35 18.39
CA GLU A 74 -12.81 -12.65 17.02
C GLU A 74 -11.50 -13.44 16.97
N ILE A 75 -10.56 -13.15 17.87
CA ILE A 75 -9.30 -13.90 17.99
C ILE A 75 -9.56 -15.35 18.39
N VAL A 76 -10.38 -15.57 19.43
CA VAL A 76 -10.67 -16.90 19.97
C VAL A 76 -11.43 -17.75 18.95
N ILE A 77 -12.45 -17.19 18.30
CA ILE A 77 -13.29 -17.93 17.34
C ILE A 77 -12.49 -18.30 16.08
N MET A 78 -11.61 -17.41 15.62
CA MET A 78 -10.97 -17.57 14.31
C MET A 78 -9.52 -18.03 14.37
N GLY A 79 -8.96 -18.22 15.58
CA GLY A 79 -7.56 -18.62 15.77
C GLY A 79 -6.57 -17.59 15.21
N PHE A 80 -6.88 -16.29 15.35
CA PHE A 80 -6.10 -15.23 14.72
C PHE A 80 -4.65 -15.23 15.21
N LYS A 81 -3.73 -15.47 14.28
CA LYS A 81 -2.30 -15.24 14.47
C LYS A 81 -1.76 -14.57 13.23
N LEU A 82 -1.19 -13.37 13.38
CA LEU A 82 -0.45 -12.73 12.29
C LEU A 82 0.98 -13.27 12.29
N THR A 83 1.33 -14.00 11.22
CA THR A 83 2.69 -14.52 11.05
C THR A 83 3.62 -13.47 10.45
N PRO A 84 4.95 -13.64 10.56
CA PRO A 84 5.90 -12.75 9.90
C PRO A 84 5.70 -12.64 8.39
N GLN A 85 5.33 -13.75 7.75
CA GLN A 85 4.94 -13.74 6.34
C GLN A 85 3.71 -12.87 6.10
N GLY A 86 2.67 -13.01 6.93
CA GLY A 86 1.48 -12.16 6.85
C GLY A 86 1.80 -10.67 7.03
N MET A 87 2.75 -10.31 7.91
CA MET A 87 3.20 -8.92 8.05
C MET A 87 3.88 -8.41 6.78
N VAL A 88 4.73 -9.23 6.14
CA VAL A 88 5.38 -8.88 4.87
C VAL A 88 4.34 -8.74 3.75
N ASP A 89 3.39 -9.66 3.66
CA ASP A 89 2.30 -9.60 2.69
C ASP A 89 1.42 -8.37 2.88
N PHE A 90 1.13 -7.99 4.14
CA PHE A 90 0.44 -6.75 4.45
C PHE A 90 1.21 -5.52 3.96
N ASN A 91 2.52 -5.44 4.21
CA ASN A 91 3.34 -4.33 3.69
C ASN A 91 3.34 -4.31 2.15
N ASN A 92 3.49 -5.45 1.50
CA ASN A 92 3.46 -5.56 0.03
C ASN A 92 2.11 -5.12 -0.56
N PHE A 93 1.01 -5.46 0.12
CA PHE A 93 -0.33 -5.04 -0.25
C PHE A 93 -0.48 -3.53 -0.16
N VAL A 94 -0.11 -2.93 0.97
CA VAL A 94 -0.19 -1.47 1.18
C VAL A 94 0.70 -0.74 0.17
N GLU A 95 1.91 -1.23 -0.10
CA GLU A 95 2.76 -0.70 -1.16
C GLU A 95 2.14 -0.77 -2.55
N GLY A 96 1.41 -1.84 -2.84
CA GLY A 96 0.62 -1.97 -4.07
C GLY A 96 -0.36 -0.82 -4.22
N ILE A 97 -1.09 -0.51 -3.14
CA ILE A 97 -2.04 0.61 -3.10
C ILE A 97 -1.30 1.94 -3.25
N ILE A 98 -0.24 2.19 -2.47
CA ILE A 98 0.58 3.41 -2.54
C ILE A 98 1.06 3.66 -3.97
N ARG A 99 1.61 2.62 -4.63
CA ARG A 99 2.09 2.75 -6.02
C ARG A 99 0.96 3.07 -6.99
N SER A 100 -0.18 2.37 -6.87
CA SER A 100 -1.33 2.60 -7.73
C SER A 100 -1.88 4.01 -7.58
N GLU A 101 -2.04 4.48 -6.34
CA GLU A 101 -2.52 5.84 -6.06
C GLU A 101 -1.51 6.89 -6.51
N PHE A 102 -0.22 6.66 -6.29
CA PHE A 102 0.85 7.54 -6.79
C PHE A 102 0.81 7.67 -8.32
N HIS A 103 0.69 6.56 -9.05
CA HIS A 103 0.61 6.60 -10.51
C HIS A 103 -0.62 7.37 -11.00
N ALA A 104 -1.78 7.12 -10.40
CA ALA A 104 -3.01 7.83 -10.73
C ALA A 104 -2.92 9.32 -10.40
N TYR A 105 -2.35 9.68 -9.25
CA TYR A 105 -2.15 11.06 -8.82
C TYR A 105 -1.27 11.83 -9.81
N VAL A 106 -0.16 11.22 -10.26
CA VAL A 106 0.75 11.86 -11.22
C VAL A 106 0.10 12.00 -12.60
N ASP A 107 -0.58 10.95 -13.09
CA ASP A 107 -1.32 11.03 -14.36
C ASP A 107 -2.32 12.20 -14.32
N TYR A 108 -3.13 12.29 -13.27
CA TYR A 108 -4.10 13.37 -13.08
C TYR A 108 -3.44 14.76 -13.01
N ALA A 109 -2.35 14.90 -12.26
CA ALA A 109 -1.64 16.17 -12.13
C ALA A 109 -1.02 16.67 -13.45
N LEU A 110 -0.60 15.74 -14.32
CA LEU A 110 -0.06 16.06 -15.64
C LEU A 110 -1.17 16.37 -16.65
N GLU A 111 -2.30 15.68 -16.57
CA GLU A 111 -3.41 15.84 -17.50
C GLU A 111 -4.22 17.11 -17.22
N TYR A 112 -4.48 17.42 -15.94
CA TYR A 112 -5.39 18.51 -15.53
C TYR A 112 -4.69 19.63 -14.74
N GLY A 113 -3.54 19.36 -14.13
CA GLY A 113 -2.95 20.23 -13.11
C GLY A 113 -1.82 21.14 -13.58
N SER A 114 -1.49 21.17 -14.88
CA SER A 114 -0.34 21.90 -15.48
C SER A 114 0.95 21.83 -14.64
N SER A 115 1.14 20.76 -13.86
CA SER A 115 2.23 20.62 -12.91
C SER A 115 3.31 19.75 -13.53
N SER A 116 4.58 20.13 -13.37
CA SER A 116 5.68 19.27 -13.80
C SER A 116 5.67 17.95 -13.02
N ARG A 117 6.20 16.88 -13.63
CA ARG A 117 6.34 15.56 -12.97
C ARG A 117 6.99 15.65 -11.59
N ALA A 118 8.10 16.40 -11.50
CA ALA A 118 8.81 16.59 -10.24
C ALA A 118 7.93 17.27 -9.18
N LYS A 119 7.15 18.29 -9.55
CA LYS A 119 6.21 18.95 -8.65
C LYS A 119 5.10 18.01 -8.19
N ALA A 120 4.59 17.15 -9.07
CA ALA A 120 3.60 16.14 -8.71
C ALA A 120 4.18 15.12 -7.70
N PHE A 121 5.43 14.71 -7.86
CA PHE A 121 6.09 13.79 -6.93
C PHE A 121 6.23 14.41 -5.54
N LEU A 122 6.71 15.65 -5.47
CA LEU A 122 6.86 16.38 -4.21
C LEU A 122 5.52 16.58 -3.50
N LYS A 123 4.48 16.99 -4.24
CA LYS A 123 3.13 17.14 -3.68
C LYS A 123 2.53 15.83 -3.17
N PHE A 124 2.78 14.71 -3.87
CA PHE A 124 2.32 13.41 -3.39
C PHE A 124 2.98 13.07 -2.06
N ARG A 125 4.29 13.28 -1.92
CA ARG A 125 4.99 13.07 -0.65
C ARG A 125 4.49 13.98 0.46
N GLU A 126 4.30 15.26 0.16
CA GLU A 126 3.74 16.24 1.09
C GLU A 126 2.35 15.82 1.59
N LYS A 127 1.48 15.33 0.68
CA LYS A 127 0.13 14.83 1.02
C LYS A 127 0.15 13.75 2.11
N TYR A 128 1.17 12.89 2.14
CA TYR A 128 1.30 11.80 3.11
C TYR A 128 2.44 12.02 4.12
N ASN A 129 2.94 13.24 4.24
CA ASN A 129 4.05 13.59 5.15
C ASN A 129 5.31 12.70 5.00
N MET A 130 5.61 12.25 3.78
CA MET A 130 6.75 11.36 3.49
C MET A 130 8.05 12.16 3.24
N SER A 131 9.11 11.82 3.95
CA SER A 131 10.44 12.43 3.76
C SER A 131 11.17 11.88 2.53
N GLU A 132 12.34 12.44 2.20
CA GLU A 132 13.18 11.95 1.08
C GLU A 132 13.76 10.58 1.41
N GLU A 133 14.02 10.35 2.69
CA GLU A 133 14.54 9.08 3.21
C GLU A 133 13.46 7.98 3.16
N ASP A 134 12.21 8.35 3.42
CA ASP A 134 11.05 7.46 3.42
C ASP A 134 10.73 6.93 2.01
N TYR A 135 10.61 7.85 1.04
CA TYR A 135 10.29 7.52 -0.33
C TYR A 135 11.10 8.38 -1.31
N PRO A 136 12.31 7.94 -1.66
CA PRO A 136 13.24 8.76 -2.45
C PRO A 136 12.69 9.14 -3.82
N PHE A 137 13.02 10.35 -4.27
CA PHE A 137 12.56 10.90 -5.55
C PHE A 137 12.94 9.99 -6.73
N GLU A 138 14.18 9.48 -6.75
CA GLU A 138 14.64 8.57 -7.80
C GLU A 138 13.86 7.25 -7.82
N THR A 139 13.42 6.77 -6.66
CA THR A 139 12.55 5.58 -6.56
C THR A 139 11.19 5.86 -7.18
N MET A 140 10.57 7.01 -6.85
CA MET A 140 9.29 7.44 -7.40
C MET A 140 9.37 7.60 -8.93
N LYS A 141 10.42 8.27 -9.41
CA LYS A 141 10.70 8.47 -10.84
C LYS A 141 10.80 7.13 -11.58
N LYS A 142 11.67 6.23 -11.14
CA LYS A 142 11.83 4.88 -11.73
C LYS A 142 10.55 4.05 -11.66
N SER A 143 9.75 4.21 -10.60
CA SER A 143 8.45 3.54 -10.47
C SER A 143 7.46 4.05 -11.53
N TYR A 144 7.38 5.37 -11.70
CA TYR A 144 6.48 6.00 -12.65
C TYR A 144 6.89 5.77 -14.12
N ASP A 145 8.19 5.85 -14.43
CA ASP A 145 8.69 5.58 -15.79
C ASP A 145 8.35 4.14 -16.23
N ARG A 146 8.56 3.15 -15.34
CA ARG A 146 8.14 1.75 -15.58
C ARG A 146 6.63 1.57 -15.70
N TYR A 147 5.85 2.40 -15.01
CA TYR A 147 4.39 2.40 -15.17
C TYR A 147 3.97 2.94 -16.54
N ARG A 148 4.56 4.06 -16.98
CA ARG A 148 4.29 4.70 -18.27
C ARG A 148 4.65 3.80 -19.44
N GLU A 149 5.81 3.13 -19.38
CA GLU A 149 6.25 2.17 -20.39
C GLU A 149 5.24 1.01 -20.53
N ARG A 150 4.84 0.40 -19.42
CA ARG A 150 3.83 -0.67 -19.42
C ARG A 150 2.47 -0.19 -19.93
N LYS A 151 2.05 1.04 -19.61
CA LYS A 151 0.81 1.63 -20.11
C LYS A 151 0.86 1.84 -21.62
N LEU A 152 1.99 2.32 -22.14
CA LEU A 152 2.19 2.51 -23.58
C LEU A 152 2.18 1.19 -24.34
N ASN A 153 2.91 0.18 -23.87
CA ASN A 153 2.95 -1.15 -24.51
C ASN A 153 1.56 -1.78 -24.60
N LYS A 154 0.76 -1.70 -23.53
CA LYS A 154 -0.64 -2.18 -23.55
C LYS A 154 -1.51 -1.46 -24.57
N ILE A 155 -1.29 -0.16 -24.78
CA ILE A 155 -2.05 0.60 -25.80
C ILE A 155 -1.66 0.12 -27.20
N THR A 156 -0.36 -0.07 -27.45
CA THR A 156 0.14 -0.58 -28.74
C THR A 156 -0.40 -1.98 -29.04
N GLU A 157 -0.34 -2.90 -28.08
CA GLU A 157 -0.88 -4.27 -28.22
C GLU A 157 -2.38 -4.27 -28.56
N VAL A 158 -3.17 -3.41 -27.91
CA VAL A 158 -4.61 -3.30 -28.18
C VAL A 158 -4.90 -2.73 -29.57
N GLN A 159 -4.08 -1.79 -30.06
CA GLN A 159 -4.20 -1.22 -31.39
C GLN A 159 -3.83 -2.23 -32.48
N GLU A 160 -2.77 -3.00 -32.29
CA GLU A 160 -2.34 -4.07 -33.22
C GLU A 160 -3.35 -5.23 -33.28
N ALA A 161 -3.99 -5.57 -32.16
CA ALA A 161 -5.02 -6.61 -32.10
C ALA A 161 -6.36 -6.20 -32.75
N ARG A 162 -6.59 -4.90 -33.00
CA ARG A 162 -7.79 -4.37 -33.65
C ARG A 162 -7.43 -3.51 -34.87
N PRO A 163 -6.92 -4.10 -35.96
CA PRO A 163 -6.84 -3.36 -37.21
C PRO A 163 -8.28 -2.97 -37.58
N LEU A 164 -8.59 -1.67 -37.54
CA LEU A 164 -9.85 -1.11 -37.99
C LEU A 164 -10.07 -1.58 -39.43
N LYS A 165 -10.92 -2.59 -39.62
CA LYS A 165 -11.48 -2.88 -40.93
C LYS A 165 -12.39 -1.70 -41.25
N LEU A 166 -11.86 -0.73 -41.99
CA LEU A 166 -12.65 0.21 -42.76
C LEU A 166 -13.53 -0.63 -43.68
N VAL A 167 -14.78 -0.81 -43.28
CA VAL A 167 -15.83 -1.32 -44.15
C VAL A 167 -16.11 -0.19 -45.14
N ALA A 168 -15.55 -0.33 -46.34
CA ALA A 168 -15.82 0.52 -47.48
C ALA A 168 -17.23 0.28 -48.02
#